data_AF-A0A0D3KKH0-F1
#
_entry.id   AF-A0A0D3KKH0-F1
#
_cell.length_a   1.000
_cell.length_b   1.000
_cell.length_c   1.000
_cell.angle_alpha   90.00
_cell.angle_beta   90.00
_cell.angle_gamma   90.00
#
_symmetry.space_group_name_H-M   'P 1'
#
loop_
_entity.id
_entity.type
_entity.pdbx_description
1 polymer ?
#
loop_
_entity_poly.entity_id
_entity_poly.type
_entity_poly.pdbx_seq_one_letter_code
_entity_poly.pdbx_strand_id
1 'polypeptide(L)'
;MAAESDAWLELHGVTAVLDTTGGWRRKSSALDGQSWVREPPPPPGRRQHLQLPAEDRADFNIEPLLRRGVDFIREAIGAGGCVLVHCHAGVSRSATLAAAYLMEEHALSVRCALRLLTEARPCCRPNPGFEKALVGWEMRVRV
;
A
#
# COMPACT_ATOMS: atom_id res chain seq x y z
N MET A 1 -7.45 -12.50 9.09
CA MET A 1 -6.16 -12.40 8.38
C MET A 1 -5.14 -11.85 9.36
N ALA A 2 -4.00 -12.52 9.52
CA ALA A 2 -2.96 -12.25 10.49
C ALA A 2 -1.74 -11.51 9.88
N ALA A 3 -1.91 -10.86 8.73
CA ALA A 3 -0.84 -10.32 7.90
C ALA A 3 -0.18 -9.02 8.45
N GLU A 4 -0.42 -8.70 9.72
CA GLU A 4 -0.05 -7.42 10.34
C GLU A 4 0.36 -7.57 11.81
N SER A 5 0.45 -8.81 12.35
CA SER A 5 0.98 -8.97 13.71
C SER A 5 2.50 -8.76 13.72
N ASP A 6 3.04 -8.21 14.82
CA ASP A 6 4.49 -8.01 14.96
C ASP A 6 5.29 -9.30 14.71
N ALA A 7 4.79 -10.44 15.19
CA ALA A 7 5.40 -11.75 14.96
C ALA A 7 5.38 -12.15 13.47
N TRP A 8 4.29 -11.85 12.75
CA TRP A 8 4.21 -12.12 11.31
C TRP A 8 5.17 -11.22 10.54
N LEU A 9 5.24 -9.93 10.89
CA LEU A 9 6.18 -8.98 10.29
C LEU A 9 7.64 -9.40 10.51
N GLU A 10 7.99 -9.85 11.72
CA GLU A 10 9.33 -10.39 12.04
C GLU A 10 9.65 -11.65 11.25
N LEU A 11 8.71 -12.61 11.20
CA LEU A 11 8.89 -13.86 10.47
C LEU A 11 9.14 -13.63 8.98
N HIS A 12 8.55 -12.58 8.39
CA HIS A 12 8.71 -12.24 6.98
C HIS A 12 9.80 -11.18 6.74
N GLY A 13 10.57 -10.82 7.76
CA GLY A 13 11.66 -9.85 7.65
C GLY A 13 11.21 -8.45 7.25
N VAL A 14 9.94 -8.09 7.49
CA VAL A 14 9.42 -6.76 7.17
C VAL A 14 10.08 -5.73 8.08
N THR A 15 10.72 -4.73 7.47
CA THR A 15 11.43 -3.63 8.16
C THR A 15 10.68 -2.31 8.07
N ALA A 16 9.72 -2.18 7.15
CA ALA A 16 8.90 -1.00 6.97
C ALA A 16 7.44 -1.34 6.63
N VAL A 17 6.49 -0.51 7.10
CA VAL A 17 5.06 -0.68 6.83
C VAL A 17 4.48 0.61 6.24
N LEU A 18 3.79 0.50 5.10
CA LEU A 18 2.97 1.55 4.52
C LEU A 18 1.49 1.17 4.67
N ASP A 19 0.80 1.90 5.54
CA ASP A 19 -0.63 1.71 5.84
C ASP A 19 -1.50 2.77 5.16
N THR A 20 -2.50 2.34 4.40
CA THR A 20 -3.49 3.23 3.76
C THR A 20 -4.86 3.27 4.46
N THR A 21 -5.03 2.52 5.55
CA THR A 21 -6.28 2.47 6.33
C THR A 21 -6.38 3.62 7.34
N GLY A 22 -5.27 4.28 7.65
CA GLY A 22 -5.20 5.33 8.66
C GLY A 22 -5.23 4.79 10.08
N GLY A 23 -4.62 3.61 10.29
CA GLY A 23 -4.57 2.92 11.57
C GLY A 23 -5.93 2.35 11.98
N TRP A 24 -6.82 2.00 11.05
CA TRP A 24 -8.10 1.38 11.38
C TRP A 24 -8.10 -0.10 11.01
N ARG A 25 -8.30 -0.96 12.00
CA ARG A 25 -8.39 -2.41 11.83
C ARG A 25 -9.77 -2.94 12.24
N ARG A 26 -10.16 -4.06 11.65
CA ARG A 26 -11.39 -4.77 12.05
C ARG A 26 -11.13 -5.55 13.33
N LYS A 27 -12.02 -5.49 14.33
CA LYS A 27 -11.91 -6.37 15.51
C LYS A 27 -12.00 -7.84 15.06
N SER A 28 -11.09 -8.68 15.56
CA SER A 28 -11.07 -10.12 15.26
C SER A 28 -12.28 -10.87 15.85
N SER A 29 -12.92 -10.33 16.88
CA SER A 29 -14.04 -10.92 17.62
C SER A 29 -15.43 -10.39 17.23
N ALA A 30 -15.51 -9.48 16.25
CA ALA A 30 -16.78 -8.84 15.92
C ALA A 30 -17.68 -9.76 15.09
N LEU A 31 -18.67 -10.37 15.74
CA LEU A 31 -19.74 -11.14 15.12
C LEU A 31 -20.60 -10.29 14.16
N ASP A 32 -20.55 -8.96 14.30
CA ASP A 32 -21.34 -7.99 13.51
C ASP A 32 -20.67 -7.52 12.19
N GLY A 33 -19.39 -7.82 12.00
CA GLY A 33 -18.63 -7.40 10.82
C GLY A 33 -18.43 -5.89 10.64
N GLN A 34 -18.86 -5.04 11.59
CA GLN A 34 -18.90 -3.57 11.47
C GLN A 34 -18.13 -2.83 12.57
N SER A 35 -17.59 -3.55 13.55
CA SER A 35 -16.79 -2.94 14.62
C SER A 35 -15.32 -2.69 14.22
N TRP A 36 -14.97 -1.42 14.05
CA TRP A 36 -13.62 -0.92 13.77
C TRP A 36 -12.91 -0.42 15.04
N VAL A 37 -11.60 -0.64 15.13
CA VAL A 37 -10.77 -0.05 16.20
C VAL A 37 -9.53 0.60 15.61
N ARG A 38 -9.05 1.66 16.28
CA ARG A 38 -7.72 2.18 16.00
C ARG A 38 -6.68 1.13 16.39
N GLU A 39 -5.79 0.82 15.46
CA GLU A 39 -4.56 0.11 15.76
C GLU A 39 -3.71 0.98 16.68
N PRO A 40 -3.20 0.44 17.80
CA PRO A 40 -2.19 1.16 18.56
C PRO A 40 -1.01 1.49 17.64
N PRO A 41 -0.39 2.67 17.80
CA PRO A 41 0.82 2.98 17.07
C PRO A 41 1.86 1.88 17.30
N PRO A 42 2.68 1.54 16.29
CA PRO A 42 3.72 0.53 16.45
C PRO A 42 4.66 0.92 17.60
N PRO A 43 5.25 -0.06 18.30
CA PRO A 43 6.27 0.23 19.31
C PRO A 43 7.39 1.08 18.68
N PRO A 44 7.83 2.16 19.35
CA PRO A 44 8.89 3.02 18.82
C PRO A 44 10.19 2.23 18.60
N GLY A 45 10.87 2.47 17.48
CA GLY A 45 12.26 2.06 17.26
C GLY A 45 12.50 0.68 16.63
N ARG A 46 11.48 -0.10 16.25
CA ARG A 46 11.68 -1.41 15.60
C ARG A 46 11.57 -1.42 14.08
N ARG A 47 10.68 -0.61 13.51
CA ARG A 47 10.36 -0.61 12.08
C ARG A 47 9.93 0.78 11.64
N GLN A 48 10.18 1.13 10.38
CA GLN A 48 9.65 2.37 9.80
C GLN A 48 8.15 2.20 9.53
N HIS A 49 7.35 3.22 9.80
CA HIS A 49 5.92 3.17 9.53
C HIS A 49 5.47 4.48 8.90
N LEU A 50 4.84 4.41 7.73
CA LEU A 50 4.19 5.53 7.09
C LEU A 50 2.69 5.27 6.96
N GLN A 51 1.87 6.18 7.50
CA GLN A 51 0.43 6.18 7.31
C GLN A 51 0.03 7.19 6.23
N LEU A 52 -0.63 6.71 5.19
CA LEU A 52 -1.22 7.50 4.11
C LEU A 52 -2.72 7.18 4.01
N PRO A 53 -3.56 7.70 4.94
CA PRO A 53 -4.98 7.37 4.96
C PRO A 53 -5.64 7.69 3.63
N ALA A 54 -6.32 6.70 3.05
CA ALA A 54 -7.06 6.84 1.80
C ALA A 54 -8.39 6.09 1.89
N GLU A 55 -9.45 6.74 1.40
CA GLU A 55 -10.74 6.09 1.17
C GLU A 55 -10.74 5.38 -0.18
N ASP A 56 -11.28 4.17 -0.26
CA ASP A 56 -11.35 3.42 -1.52
C ASP A 56 -12.56 3.86 -2.37
N ARG A 57 -12.56 5.12 -2.77
CA ARG A 57 -13.59 5.72 -3.60
C ARG A 57 -12.96 6.28 -4.86
N ALA A 58 -13.67 6.18 -5.99
CA ALA A 58 -13.17 6.67 -7.28
C ALA A 58 -13.05 8.21 -7.34
N ASP A 59 -13.70 8.93 -6.43
CA ASP A 59 -13.61 10.39 -6.27
C ASP A 59 -12.52 10.84 -5.28
N PHE A 60 -11.89 9.91 -4.54
CA PHE A 60 -10.80 10.24 -3.62
C PHE A 60 -9.53 10.60 -4.42
N ASN A 61 -8.96 11.78 -4.14
CA ASN A 61 -7.73 12.21 -4.79
C ASN A 61 -6.49 11.54 -4.15
N ILE A 62 -6.06 10.40 -4.72
CA ILE A 62 -4.88 9.65 -4.25
C ILE A 62 -3.55 10.23 -4.73
N GLU A 63 -3.54 11.14 -5.70
CA GLU A 63 -2.30 11.63 -6.33
C GLU A 63 -1.27 12.20 -5.34
N PRO A 64 -1.65 13.02 -4.34
CA PRO A 64 -0.69 13.53 -3.36
C PRO A 64 -0.01 12.43 -2.53
N LEU A 65 -0.64 11.26 -2.43
CA LEU A 65 -0.13 10.12 -1.67
C LEU A 65 0.85 9.28 -2.50
N LEU A 66 0.77 9.31 -3.83
CA LEU A 66 1.62 8.50 -4.70
C LEU A 66 3.10 8.81 -4.49
N ARG A 67 3.50 10.08 -4.61
CA ARG A 67 4.89 10.51 -4.44
C ARG A 67 5.45 10.08 -3.09
N ARG A 68 4.74 10.42 -2.01
CA ARG A 68 5.14 10.06 -0.63
C ARG A 68 5.26 8.55 -0.43
N GLY A 69 4.34 7.77 -0.99
CA GLY A 69 4.36 6.32 -0.88
C GLY A 69 5.51 5.68 -1.66
N VAL A 70 5.75 6.14 -2.89
CA VAL A 70 6.86 5.65 -3.72
C VAL A 70 8.20 5.96 -3.07
N ASP A 71 8.38 7.18 -2.57
CA ASP A 71 9.64 7.59 -1.93
C ASP A 71 9.92 6.74 -0.68
N PHE A 72 8.90 6.51 0.16
CA PHE A 72 9.02 5.64 1.33
C PHE A 72 9.39 4.20 0.96
N ILE A 73 8.72 3.62 -0.06
CA ILE A 73 9.01 2.26 -0.51
C ILE A 73 10.45 2.18 -1.04
N ARG A 74 10.85 3.14 -1.87
CA ARG A 74 12.20 3.21 -2.45
C ARG A 74 13.28 3.34 -1.39
N GLU A 75 13.12 4.26 -0.44
CA GLU A 75 14.08 4.47 0.64
C GLU A 75 14.26 3.21 1.49
N ALA A 76 13.14 2.57 1.87
CA ALA A 76 13.18 1.37 2.69
C ALA A 76 13.82 0.17 1.95
N ILE A 77 13.54 -0.01 0.65
CA ILE A 77 14.16 -1.05 -0.17
C ILE A 77 15.64 -0.73 -0.43
N GLY A 78 15.98 0.53 -0.73
CA GLY A 78 17.35 0.98 -0.95
C GLY A 78 18.26 0.82 0.28
N ALA A 79 17.68 0.84 1.48
CA ALA A 79 18.36 0.49 2.73
C ALA A 79 18.54 -1.03 2.96
N GLY A 80 18.19 -1.87 1.98
CA GLY A 80 18.22 -3.34 2.09
C GLY A 80 17.05 -3.92 2.90
N GLY A 81 15.97 -3.14 3.07
CA GLY A 81 14.80 -3.53 3.84
C GLY A 81 13.73 -4.28 3.04
N CYS A 82 12.63 -4.61 3.73
CA CYS A 82 11.42 -5.22 3.16
C CYS A 82 10.19 -4.42 3.62
N VAL A 83 9.33 -4.08 2.66
CA VAL A 83 8.19 -3.18 2.89
C VAL A 83 6.87 -3.93 2.75
N LEU A 84 6.02 -3.86 3.78
CA LEU A 84 4.62 -4.25 3.67
C LEU A 84 3.78 -3.04 3.25
N VAL A 85 3.17 -3.09 2.07
CA VAL A 85 2.18 -2.09 1.63
C VAL A 85 0.79 -2.69 1.77
N HIS A 86 -0.05 -2.14 2.64
CA HIS A 86 -1.36 -2.72 2.93
C HIS A 86 -2.50 -1.69 2.96
N CYS A 87 -3.69 -2.23 2.78
CA CYS A 87 -4.98 -1.55 2.91
C CYS A 87 -5.96 -2.55 3.52
N HIS A 88 -7.26 -2.23 3.55
CA HIS A 88 -8.23 -3.13 4.16
C HIS A 88 -8.29 -4.54 3.51
N ALA A 89 -8.34 -4.61 2.18
CA ALA A 89 -8.53 -5.86 1.44
C ALA A 89 -7.30 -6.32 0.65
N GLY A 90 -6.29 -5.46 0.53
CA GLY A 90 -5.16 -5.70 -0.38
C GLY A 90 -5.58 -5.79 -1.84
N VAL A 91 -6.56 -4.97 -2.26
CA VAL A 91 -7.18 -4.99 -3.60
C VAL A 91 -6.91 -3.69 -4.37
N SER A 92 -7.26 -2.53 -3.81
CA SER A 92 -7.26 -1.26 -4.56
C SER A 92 -6.19 -0.26 -4.09
N ARG A 93 -6.33 0.35 -2.90
CA ARG A 93 -5.41 1.38 -2.38
C ARG A 93 -3.94 0.95 -2.33
N SER A 94 -3.66 -0.17 -1.67
CA SER A 94 -2.28 -0.69 -1.57
C SER A 94 -1.72 -1.12 -2.92
N ALA A 95 -2.56 -1.72 -3.78
CA ALA A 95 -2.17 -2.09 -5.14
C ALA A 95 -1.82 -0.85 -5.98
N THR A 96 -2.53 0.27 -5.77
CA THR A 96 -2.26 1.53 -6.46
C THR A 96 -0.87 2.07 -6.09
N LEU A 97 -0.51 2.10 -4.81
CA LEU A 97 0.81 2.56 -4.38
C LEU A 97 1.93 1.61 -4.84
N ALA A 98 1.71 0.30 -4.76
CA ALA A 98 2.65 -0.68 -5.27
C ALA A 98 2.85 -0.54 -6.80
N ALA A 99 1.78 -0.29 -7.55
CA ALA A 99 1.86 -0.06 -8.99
C ALA A 99 2.66 1.20 -9.31
N ALA A 100 2.38 2.32 -8.61
CA ALA A 100 3.10 3.57 -8.79
C ALA A 100 4.61 3.41 -8.54
N TYR A 101 5.00 2.63 -7.53
CA TYR A 101 6.39 2.29 -7.25
C TYR A 101 7.01 1.48 -8.40
N LEU A 102 6.36 0.38 -8.83
CA LEU A 102 6.87 -0.45 -9.93
C LEU A 102 7.00 0.34 -11.25
N MET A 103 6.07 1.26 -11.52
CA MET A 103 6.12 2.12 -12.70
C MET A 103 7.36 3.00 -12.70
N GLU A 104 7.68 3.62 -11.57
CA GLU A 104 8.82 4.53 -11.49
C GLU A 104 10.16 3.79 -11.37
N GLU A 105 10.23 2.77 -10.52
CA GLU A 105 11.48 2.04 -10.27
C GLU A 105 11.94 1.22 -11.49
N HIS A 106 11.01 0.77 -12.31
CA HIS A 106 11.29 -0.12 -13.44
C HIS A 106 10.86 0.47 -14.79
N ALA A 107 10.56 1.77 -14.86
CA ALA A 107 10.09 2.48 -16.06
C ALA A 107 8.87 1.80 -16.75
N LEU A 108 8.04 1.10 -15.97
CA LEU A 108 6.94 0.32 -16.51
C LEU A 108 5.75 1.19 -16.87
N SER A 109 4.99 0.72 -17.88
CA SER A 109 3.69 1.32 -18.14
C SER A 109 2.71 0.96 -17.05
N VAL A 110 1.64 1.76 -16.87
CA VAL A 110 0.55 1.41 -15.94
C VAL A 110 0.03 0.00 -16.22
N ARG A 111 -0.14 -0.35 -17.51
CA ARG A 111 -0.58 -1.68 -17.94
C ARG A 111 0.41 -2.78 -17.52
N CYS A 112 1.71 -2.56 -17.69
CA CYS A 112 2.71 -3.55 -17.31
C CYS A 112 2.80 -3.71 -15.79
N ALA A 113 2.79 -2.61 -15.03
CA ALA A 113 2.84 -2.65 -13.58
C ALA A 113 1.63 -3.38 -12.97
N LEU A 114 0.41 -3.07 -13.44
CA LEU A 114 -0.80 -3.76 -13.00
C LEU A 114 -0.79 -5.24 -13.36
N ARG A 115 -0.29 -5.59 -14.56
CA ARG A 115 -0.14 -7.00 -14.94
C ARG A 115 0.78 -7.76 -13.98
N LEU A 116 1.97 -7.22 -13.69
CA LEU A 116 2.90 -7.83 -12.73
C LEU A 116 2.26 -8.00 -11.34
N LEU A 117 1.52 -7.00 -10.86
CA LEU A 117 0.80 -7.12 -9.60
C LEU A 117 -0.26 -8.23 -9.62
N THR A 118 -1.02 -8.35 -10.70
CA THR A 118 -2.05 -9.40 -10.81
C THR A 118 -1.47 -10.80 -10.99
N GLU A 119 -0.30 -10.93 -11.61
CA GLU A 119 0.44 -12.19 -11.69
C GLU A 119 0.88 -12.66 -10.29
N ALA A 120 1.37 -11.73 -9.45
CA ALA A 120 1.76 -12.03 -8.07
C ALA A 120 0.57 -12.17 -7.11
N ARG A 121 -0.50 -11.40 -7.33
CA ARG A 121 -1.70 -11.34 -6.47
C ARG A 121 -2.96 -11.08 -7.34
N PRO A 122 -3.67 -12.13 -7.77
CA PRO A 122 -4.78 -12.02 -8.73
C PRO A 122 -5.96 -11.12 -8.32
N CYS A 123 -6.13 -10.82 -7.03
CA CYS A 123 -7.19 -9.93 -6.56
C CYS A 123 -6.85 -8.44 -6.65
N CYS A 124 -5.61 -8.07 -7.01
CA CYS A 124 -5.23 -6.66 -7.19
C CYS A 124 -6.07 -6.02 -8.31
N ARG A 125 -6.82 -4.99 -7.95
CA ARG A 125 -7.67 -4.23 -8.86
C ARG A 125 -7.92 -2.84 -8.27
N PRO A 126 -7.10 -1.84 -8.61
CA PRO A 126 -7.40 -0.44 -8.30
C PRO A 126 -8.80 -0.05 -8.77
N ASN A 127 -9.45 0.85 -8.05
CA ASN A 127 -10.70 1.43 -8.54
C ASN A 127 -10.43 2.35 -9.76
N PRO A 128 -11.45 2.67 -10.58
CA PRO A 128 -11.25 3.46 -11.80
C PRO A 128 -10.64 4.87 -11.59
N GLY A 129 -10.91 5.51 -10.46
CA GLY A 129 -10.31 6.80 -10.13
C GLY A 129 -8.81 6.68 -9.88
N PHE A 130 -8.40 5.59 -9.22
CA PHE A 130 -6.98 5.30 -8.97
C PHE A 130 -6.24 4.83 -10.21
N GLU A 131 -6.89 4.07 -11.10
CA GLU A 131 -6.32 3.76 -12.43
C GLU A 131 -6.05 5.05 -13.22
N LYS A 132 -6.98 6.01 -13.21
CA LYS A 132 -6.77 7.33 -13.83
C LYS A 132 -5.61 8.08 -13.20
N ALA A 133 -5.48 8.05 -11.87
CA ALA A 133 -4.36 8.65 -11.16
C ALA A 133 -3.02 8.01 -11.57
N LEU A 134 -2.98 6.69 -11.78
CA LEU A 134 -1.80 5.98 -12.29
C LEU A 134 -1.46 6.37 -13.73
N VAL A 135 -2.46 6.57 -14.61
CA VAL A 135 -2.20 7.12 -15.95
C VAL A 135 -1.57 8.51 -15.86
N GLY A 136 -2.08 9.38 -14.98
CA GLY A 136 -1.47 10.69 -14.72
C GLY A 136 -0.06 10.58 -14.11
N TRP A 137 0.18 9.56 -13.29
CA TRP A 137 1.51 9.25 -12.75
C TRP A 137 2.50 8.84 -13.84
N GLU A 138 2.10 7.96 -14.76
CA GLU A 138 2.93 7.50 -15.89
C GLU A 138 3.51 8.66 -16.70
N MET A 139 2.69 9.69 -16.94
CA MET A 139 3.11 10.89 -17.68
C MET A 139 4.11 11.77 -16.90
N ARG A 140 4.09 11.71 -15.57
CA ARG A 140 4.97 12.52 -14.70
C ARG A 140 6.34 11.88 -14.49
N VAL A 141 6.42 10.56 -14.47
CA VAL A 141 7.66 9.84 -14.12
C VAL A 141 8.47 9.34 -15.31
N ARG A 142 7.96 9.49 -16.54
CA ARG A 142 8.64 9.07 -17.78
C ARG A 142 9.42 10.19 -18.48
N VAL A 143 10.00 11.11 -17.73
CA VAL A 143 10.83 12.19 -18.29
C VAL A 143 12.29 11.76 -18.33
#